data_AF-A0A4T3F101-F1
#
_entry.id   AF-A0A4T3F101-F1
#
_cell.length_a   1.000
_cell.length_b   1.000
_cell.length_c   1.000
_cell.angle_alpha   90.00
_cell.angle_beta   90.00
_cell.angle_gamma   90.00
#
_symmetry.space_group_name_H-M   'P 1'
#
loop_
_entity.id
_entity.type
_entity.pdbx_description
1 polymer ?
#
loop_
_entity_poly.entity_id
_entity_poly.type
_entity_poly.pdbx_seq_one_letter_code
_entity_poly.pdbx_strand_id
1 'polypeptide(L)'
;MFLALASLAFAQLAAPQAAADEVTRINGQCLYPEQVRQRAQDTVLLTCNEARIEPGAIAFGLRSWESEVRFEGPVQGDKMTVERIQRPSHSPEDARGLCQFFYTNGELSTIACTAMVGAQSYAANFVVSRI
;
A
#
# COMPACT_ATOMS: atom_id res chain seq x y z
N MET A 1 57.58 -21.64 34.30
CA MET A 1 56.87 -20.45 33.80
C MET A 1 56.65 -20.63 32.30
N PHE A 2 55.50 -21.17 31.90
CA PHE A 2 54.99 -21.15 30.52
C PHE A 2 53.46 -21.19 30.61
N LEU A 3 52.82 -20.07 30.31
CA LEU A 3 51.36 -19.92 30.19
C LEU A 3 50.90 -20.58 28.89
N ALA A 4 49.93 -21.50 28.96
CA ALA A 4 49.17 -21.94 27.80
C ALA A 4 47.80 -21.24 27.82
N LEU A 5 47.63 -20.27 26.92
CA LEU A 5 46.36 -19.62 26.61
C LEU A 5 45.42 -20.64 25.96
N ALA A 6 44.25 -20.86 26.54
CA ALA A 6 43.14 -21.58 25.90
C ALA A 6 42.10 -20.55 25.45
N SER A 7 42.00 -20.41 24.13
CA SER A 7 41.21 -19.44 23.39
C SER A 7 39.70 -19.57 23.63
N LEU A 8 39.06 -18.45 23.96
CA LEU A 8 37.61 -18.29 24.05
C LEU A 8 36.97 -18.41 22.65
N ALA A 9 36.08 -19.39 22.49
CA ALA A 9 35.24 -19.53 21.31
C ALA A 9 34.11 -18.48 21.35
N PHE A 10 34.15 -17.51 20.43
CA PHE A 10 33.06 -16.56 20.21
C PHE A 10 31.95 -17.24 19.39
N ALA A 11 30.85 -17.60 20.06
CA ALA A 11 29.60 -17.96 19.40
C ALA A 11 28.98 -16.69 18.77
N GLN A 12 29.07 -16.56 17.44
CA GLN A 12 28.36 -15.50 16.72
C GLN A 12 26.88 -15.88 16.62
N LEU A 13 26.06 -15.33 17.52
CA LEU A 13 24.61 -15.27 17.37
C LEU A 13 24.30 -14.42 16.14
N ALA A 14 23.98 -15.06 15.02
CA ALA A 14 23.35 -14.41 13.88
C ALA A 14 21.94 -13.97 14.32
N ALA A 15 21.80 -12.71 14.73
CA ALA A 15 20.50 -12.12 14.99
C ALA A 15 19.68 -12.13 13.67
N PRO A 16 18.40 -12.53 13.70
CA PRO A 16 17.53 -12.36 12.54
C PRO A 16 17.42 -10.85 12.27
N GLN A 17 17.97 -10.41 11.14
CA GLN A 17 17.72 -9.07 10.63
C GLN A 17 16.22 -9.02 10.32
N ALA A 18 15.45 -8.37 11.19
CA ALA A 18 14.09 -7.97 10.87
C ALA A 18 14.18 -7.15 9.58
N ALA A 19 13.61 -7.68 8.49
CA ALA A 19 13.45 -6.91 7.27
C ALA A 19 12.68 -5.65 7.66
N ALA A 20 13.31 -4.49 7.52
CA ALA A 20 12.61 -3.24 7.75
C ALA A 20 11.43 -3.20 6.77
N ASP A 21 10.21 -3.05 7.28
CA ASP A 21 9.02 -2.85 6.46
C ASP A 21 9.23 -1.59 5.62
N GLU A 22 9.66 -1.76 4.37
CA GLU A 22 10.03 -0.65 3.51
C GLU A 22 8.76 0.04 3.00
N VAL A 23 8.48 1.21 3.57
CA VAL A 23 7.40 2.09 3.09
C VAL A 23 7.85 2.79 1.82
N THR A 24 7.27 2.41 0.68
CA THR A 24 7.55 3.06 -0.60
C THR A 24 6.55 4.19 -0.84
N ARG A 25 7.04 5.43 -0.95
CA ARG A 25 6.22 6.61 -1.31
C ARG A 25 6.31 6.89 -2.82
N ILE A 26 5.15 7.11 -3.43
CA ILE A 26 5.03 7.33 -4.87
C ILE A 26 4.24 8.61 -5.11
N ASN A 27 4.79 9.52 -5.91
CA ASN A 27 4.10 10.71 -6.39
C ASN A 27 3.22 10.38 -7.59
N GLY A 28 2.05 11.00 -7.69
CA GLY A 28 1.10 10.76 -8.77
C GLY A 28 -0.20 11.50 -8.58
N GLN A 29 -1.29 10.96 -9.13
CA GLN A 29 -2.63 11.50 -8.93
C GLN A 29 -3.71 10.44 -9.12
N CYS A 30 -4.76 10.49 -8.29
CA CYS A 30 -6.00 9.77 -8.54
C CYS A 30 -6.75 10.43 -9.73
N LEU A 31 -6.90 9.71 -10.83
CA LEU A 31 -7.54 10.19 -12.06
C LEU A 31 -8.68 9.26 -12.47
N TYR A 32 -9.82 9.84 -12.85
CA TYR A 32 -11.01 9.09 -13.26
C TYR A 32 -11.55 9.64 -14.57
N PRO A 33 -11.73 8.79 -15.60
CA PRO A 33 -12.42 9.19 -16.82
C PRO A 33 -13.84 9.71 -16.52
N GLU A 34 -14.33 10.62 -17.36
CA GLU A 34 -15.64 11.24 -17.17
C GLU A 34 -16.77 10.21 -17.07
N GLN A 35 -16.71 9.14 -17.87
CA GLN A 35 -17.71 8.08 -17.86
C GLN A 35 -17.76 7.33 -16.52
N VAL A 36 -16.63 7.24 -15.81
CA VAL A 36 -16.57 6.66 -14.46
C VAL A 36 -17.19 7.62 -13.46
N ARG A 37 -16.85 8.92 -13.53
CA ARG A 37 -17.41 9.95 -12.64
C ARG A 37 -18.94 10.00 -12.71
N GLN A 38 -19.51 9.93 -13.91
CA GLN A 38 -20.96 9.97 -14.12
C GLN A 38 -21.69 8.75 -13.55
N ARG A 39 -20.99 7.62 -13.35
CA ARG A 39 -21.57 6.36 -12.87
C ARG A 39 -21.24 6.07 -11.40
N ALA A 40 -20.53 6.97 -10.72
CA ALA A 40 -20.02 6.76 -9.36
C ALA A 40 -21.04 7.10 -8.25
N GLN A 41 -22.36 7.02 -8.50
CA GLN A 41 -23.39 7.50 -7.57
C GLN A 41 -23.23 6.91 -6.14
N ASP A 42 -22.84 5.63 -6.04
CA ASP A 42 -22.60 4.94 -4.77
C ASP A 42 -21.11 4.61 -4.53
N THR A 43 -20.20 5.33 -5.21
CA THR A 43 -18.75 5.11 -5.12
C THR A 43 -18.04 6.39 -4.68
N VAL A 44 -17.31 6.31 -3.57
CA VAL A 44 -16.35 7.35 -3.18
C VAL A 44 -15.13 7.23 -4.08
N LEU A 45 -14.99 8.18 -5.01
CA LEU A 45 -13.78 8.35 -5.81
C LEU A 45 -12.76 9.12 -4.97
N LEU A 46 -11.63 8.48 -4.65
CA LEU A 46 -10.61 9.10 -3.81
C LEU A 46 -9.95 10.28 -4.53
N THR A 47 -9.67 11.33 -3.77
CA THR A 47 -8.79 12.42 -4.22
C THR A 47 -7.42 12.20 -3.60
N CYS A 48 -6.39 12.02 -4.42
CA CYS A 48 -5.05 11.72 -3.94
C CYS A 48 -3.97 12.26 -4.89
N ASN A 49 -2.79 12.56 -4.34
CA ASN A 49 -1.58 12.90 -5.10
C ASN A 49 -0.31 12.19 -4.60
N GLU A 50 -0.46 11.30 -3.61
CA GLU A 50 0.57 10.40 -3.13
C GLU A 50 -0.03 9.02 -2.85
N ALA A 51 0.75 7.97 -3.12
CA ALA A 51 0.47 6.61 -2.69
C ALA A 51 1.61 6.10 -1.81
N ARG A 52 1.28 5.34 -0.77
CA ARG A 52 2.23 4.59 0.07
C ARG A 52 1.98 3.10 -0.10
N ILE A 53 3.00 2.36 -0.46
CA ILE A 53 2.98 0.90 -0.51
C ILE A 53 3.73 0.39 0.71
N GLU A 54 3.09 -0.51 1.44
CA GLU A 54 3.61 -1.15 2.64
C GLU A 54 3.33 -2.66 2.57
N PRO A 55 4.01 -3.49 3.37
CA PRO A 55 3.69 -4.90 3.47
C PRO A 55 2.21 -5.12 3.84
N GLY A 56 1.45 -5.69 2.90
CA GLY A 56 0.03 -5.99 3.08
C GLY A 56 -0.91 -4.78 3.02
N ALA A 57 -0.45 -3.61 2.54
CA ALA A 57 -1.31 -2.44 2.45
C ALA A 57 -0.89 -1.42 1.38
N ILE A 58 -1.88 -0.64 0.92
CA ILE A 58 -1.68 0.51 0.06
C ILE A 58 -2.53 1.66 0.57
N ALA A 59 -1.93 2.81 0.84
CA ALA A 59 -2.64 4.02 1.22
C ALA A 59 -2.59 5.07 0.11
N PHE A 60 -3.71 5.75 -0.10
CA PHE A 60 -3.84 6.87 -1.03
C PHE A 60 -4.30 8.10 -0.26
N GLY A 61 -3.63 9.22 -0.50
CA GLY A 61 -3.99 10.47 0.15
C GLY A 61 -3.42 11.70 -0.53
N LEU A 62 -3.71 12.84 0.05
CA LEU A 62 -2.99 14.07 -0.22
C LEU A 62 -1.66 14.07 0.54
N ARG A 63 -0.65 14.81 0.07
CA ARG A 63 0.65 14.98 0.76
C ARG A 63 0.56 15.49 2.21
N SER A 64 -0.55 16.09 2.64
CA SER A 64 -0.75 16.45 4.05
C SER A 64 -1.03 15.23 4.93
N TRP A 65 -1.49 14.13 4.33
CA TRP A 65 -1.86 12.88 4.99
C TRP A 65 -2.98 12.99 6.04
N GLU A 66 -3.66 14.13 6.11
CA GLU A 66 -4.85 14.34 6.96
C GLU A 66 -6.07 13.56 6.46
N SER A 67 -6.08 13.21 5.18
CA SER A 67 -7.16 12.47 4.52
C SER A 67 -6.57 11.38 3.65
N GLU A 68 -6.17 10.28 4.28
CA GLU A 68 -5.72 9.06 3.62
C GLU A 68 -6.78 7.95 3.73
N VAL A 69 -6.88 7.13 2.68
CA VAL A 69 -7.63 5.88 2.73
C VAL A 69 -6.67 4.75 2.45
N ARG A 70 -6.62 3.79 3.36
CA ARG A 70 -5.71 2.65 3.33
C ARG A 70 -6.49 1.37 3.07
N PHE A 71 -6.03 0.63 2.07
CA PHE A 71 -6.54 -0.68 1.67
C PHE A 71 -5.56 -1.73 2.20
N GLU A 72 -6.08 -2.77 2.84
CA GLU A 72 -5.26 -3.79 3.50
C GLU A 72 -5.67 -5.19 3.06
N GLY A 73 -4.69 -6.07 2.93
CA GLY A 73 -4.89 -7.48 2.69
C GLY A 73 -3.69 -8.15 2.00
N PRO A 74 -3.81 -9.45 1.67
CA PRO A 74 -2.69 -10.21 1.15
C PRO A 74 -2.32 -9.79 -0.28
N VAL A 75 -1.02 -9.62 -0.52
CA VAL A 75 -0.44 -9.33 -1.83
C VAL A 75 -0.01 -10.64 -2.50
N GLN A 76 -0.40 -10.83 -3.76
CA GLN A 76 0.05 -11.93 -4.60
C GLN A 76 0.36 -11.41 -6.01
N GLY A 77 1.66 -11.34 -6.34
CA GLY A 77 2.11 -10.84 -7.63
C GLY A 77 1.75 -9.37 -7.84
N ASP A 78 1.01 -9.09 -8.90
CA ASP A 78 0.54 -7.76 -9.30
C ASP A 78 -0.84 -7.40 -8.72
N LYS A 79 -1.30 -8.17 -7.72
CA LYS A 79 -2.61 -8.01 -7.10
C LYS A 79 -2.50 -7.99 -5.58
N MET A 80 -3.41 -7.27 -4.95
CA MET A 80 -3.67 -7.38 -3.52
C MET A 80 -5.18 -7.57 -3.32
N THR A 81 -5.57 -8.66 -2.69
CA THR A 81 -6.96 -8.84 -2.25
C THR A 81 -7.20 -7.89 -1.09
N VAL A 82 -8.25 -7.07 -1.18
CA VAL A 82 -8.59 -6.15 -0.09
C VAL A 82 -9.57 -6.83 0.85
N GLU A 83 -9.16 -6.95 2.11
CA GLU A 83 -9.94 -7.54 3.19
C GLU A 83 -10.39 -6.49 4.20
N ARG A 84 -9.65 -5.37 4.29
CA ARG A 84 -9.98 -4.26 5.20
C ARG A 84 -9.70 -2.91 4.54
N ILE A 85 -10.45 -1.90 4.97
CA ILE A 85 -10.16 -0.49 4.64
C ILE A 85 -10.09 0.34 5.92
N GLN A 86 -9.15 1.27 5.97
CA GLN A 86 -9.00 2.25 7.03
C GLN A 86 -9.22 3.64 6.44
N ARG A 87 -10.23 4.36 6.95
CA ARG A 87 -10.58 5.73 6.55
C ARG A 87 -10.04 6.75 7.56
N PRO A 88 -9.92 8.04 7.22
CA PRO A 88 -9.46 9.05 8.17
C PRO A 88 -10.35 9.05 9.42
N SER A 89 -9.74 9.01 10.61
CA SER A 89 -10.43 9.08 11.91
C SER A 89 -11.43 7.95 12.20
N HIS A 90 -11.40 6.83 11.46
CA HIS A 90 -12.22 5.64 11.74
C HIS A 90 -11.33 4.50 12.28
N SER A 91 -11.92 3.39 12.73
CA SER A 91 -11.17 2.13 12.88
C SER A 91 -11.18 1.36 11.56
N PRO A 92 -10.30 0.38 11.34
CA PRO A 92 -10.33 -0.35 10.08
C PRO A 92 -11.57 -1.26 10.04
N GLU A 93 -12.23 -1.27 8.89
CA GLU A 93 -13.50 -1.96 8.64
C GLU A 93 -13.29 -3.08 7.63
N ASP A 94 -14.03 -4.18 7.81
CA ASP A 94 -14.01 -5.30 6.87
C ASP A 94 -14.53 -4.84 5.51
N ALA A 95 -13.79 -5.21 4.48
CA ALA A 95 -14.03 -4.83 3.11
C ALA A 95 -13.88 -6.02 2.18
N ARG A 96 -14.44 -5.91 0.99
CA ARG A 96 -14.16 -6.84 -0.12
C ARG A 96 -13.71 -6.04 -1.31
N GLY A 97 -12.57 -6.41 -1.89
CA GLY A 97 -12.04 -5.65 -3.00
C GLY A 97 -10.76 -6.22 -3.58
N LEU A 98 -10.16 -5.42 -4.45
CA LEU A 98 -8.93 -5.75 -5.15
C LEU A 98 -8.16 -4.47 -5.43
N CYS A 99 -6.85 -4.52 -5.21
CA CYS A 99 -5.90 -3.62 -5.82
C CYS A 99 -5.12 -4.36 -6.93
N GLN A 100 -4.91 -3.68 -8.04
CA GLN A 100 -4.15 -4.15 -9.19
C GLN A 100 -3.03 -3.15 -9.47
N PHE A 101 -1.81 -3.66 -9.61
CA PHE A 101 -0.64 -2.93 -10.05
C PHE A 101 -0.47 -3.10 -11.55
N PHE A 102 -0.28 -1.99 -12.28
CA PHE A 102 -0.06 -1.99 -13.72
C PHE A 102 1.32 -1.43 -14.05
N TYR A 103 2.03 -2.11 -14.93
CA TYR A 103 3.40 -1.77 -15.31
C TYR A 103 3.47 -1.37 -16.78
N THR A 104 4.28 -0.35 -17.07
CA THR A 104 4.63 0.08 -18.42
C THR A 104 6.15 0.07 -18.53
N ASN A 105 6.70 -0.62 -19.54
CA ASN A 105 8.14 -0.79 -19.73
C ASN A 105 8.88 -1.33 -18.47
N GLY A 106 8.24 -2.22 -17.72
CA GLY A 106 8.80 -2.82 -16.50
C GLY A 106 8.69 -1.95 -15.24
N GLU A 107 8.12 -0.75 -15.34
CA GLU A 107 8.01 0.18 -14.23
C GLU A 107 6.54 0.42 -13.83
N LEU A 108 6.29 0.59 -12.54
CA LEU A 108 4.94 0.82 -12.02
C LEU A 108 4.35 2.11 -12.61
N SER A 109 3.19 1.99 -13.24
CA SER A 109 2.54 3.08 -13.98
C SER A 109 1.19 3.47 -13.40
N THR A 110 0.44 2.50 -12.87
CA THR A 110 -0.88 2.75 -12.27
C THR A 110 -1.14 1.77 -11.14
N ILE A 111 -1.83 2.23 -10.09
CA ILE A 111 -2.40 1.38 -9.05
C ILE A 111 -3.90 1.63 -9.03
N ALA A 112 -4.70 0.60 -9.32
CA ALA A 112 -6.15 0.68 -9.27
C ALA A 112 -6.66 -0.16 -8.11
N CYS A 113 -7.33 0.47 -7.14
CA CYS A 113 -7.94 -0.18 -6.00
C CYS A 113 -9.44 0.03 -6.01
N THR A 114 -10.19 -1.02 -5.69
CA THR A 114 -11.62 -0.94 -5.39
C THR A 114 -11.89 -1.72 -4.12
N ALA A 115 -12.81 -1.22 -3.30
CA ALA A 115 -13.27 -1.92 -2.10
C ALA A 115 -14.72 -1.56 -1.80
N MET A 116 -15.44 -2.50 -1.21
CA MET A 116 -16.82 -2.34 -0.75
C MET A 116 -16.89 -2.58 0.75
N VAL A 117 -17.43 -1.61 1.49
CA VAL A 117 -17.73 -1.71 2.93
C VAL A 117 -19.23 -1.53 3.12
N GLY A 118 -19.91 -2.57 3.60
CA GLY A 118 -21.37 -2.57 3.62
C GLY A 118 -21.94 -2.30 2.22
N ALA A 119 -22.70 -1.21 2.06
CA ALA A 119 -23.26 -0.77 0.77
C ALA A 119 -22.42 0.29 0.04
N GLN A 120 -21.36 0.81 0.67
CA GLN A 120 -20.54 1.89 0.11
C GLN A 120 -19.35 1.33 -0.65
N SER A 121 -19.14 1.79 -1.89
CA SER A 121 -17.94 1.47 -2.67
C SER A 121 -16.90 2.59 -2.56
N TYR A 122 -15.62 2.22 -2.65
CA TYR A 122 -14.45 3.11 -2.70
C TYR A 122 -13.60 2.74 -3.90
N ALA A 123 -13.09 3.73 -4.62
CA ALA A 123 -12.20 3.50 -5.76
C ALA A 123 -11.02 4.48 -5.78
N ALA A 124 -9.82 3.96 -5.97
CA ALA A 124 -8.59 4.69 -6.23
C ALA A 124 -8.08 4.30 -7.62
N ASN A 125 -7.88 5.25 -8.52
CA ASN A 125 -7.19 4.98 -9.80
C ASN A 125 -5.98 5.91 -9.91
N PHE A 126 -4.88 5.49 -9.30
CA PHE A 126 -3.69 6.31 -9.12
C PHE A 126 -2.71 6.14 -10.27
N VAL A 127 -2.44 7.23 -10.98
CA VAL A 127 -1.46 7.29 -12.06
C VAL A 127 -0.15 7.85 -11.53
N VAL A 128 0.95 7.11 -11.71
CA VAL A 128 2.27 7.48 -11.21
C VAL A 128 2.83 8.67 -12.01
N SER A 129 3.31 9.70 -11.31
CA SER A 129 4.00 10.83 -11.93
C SER A 129 5.44 10.45 -12.28
N ARG A 130 5.89 10.84 -13.47
CA ARG A 130 7.26 10.57 -13.99
C ARG A 130 8.10 11.83 -14.17
N ILE A 131 7.58 12.96 -13.70
CA ILE A 131 8.14 14.30 -13.82
C ILE A 131 8.83 14.72 -12.53
#